data_AF-A0A847WWW9-F1
#
_entry.id   AF-A0A847WWW9-F1
#
_cell.length_a   1.000
_cell.length_b   1.000
_cell.length_c   1.000
_cell.angle_alpha   90.00
_cell.angle_beta   90.00
_cell.angle_gamma   90.00
#
_symmetry.space_group_name_H-M   'P 1'
#
loop_
_entity.id
_entity.type
_entity.pdbx_description
1 polymer ?
#
loop_
_entity_poly.entity_id
_entity_poly.type
_entity_poly.pdbx_seq_one_letter_code
_entity_poly.pdbx_strand_id
1 'polypeptide(L)'
;MRLRLGSSWQCWPLWDDETVENLDPRAVSLPAELMVRILQWDDAFQEIFDDDDPLHSGFPSGEAEAEWRREGRVIADALLAAGFELAPHQF
;
A
#
# COMPACT_ATOMS: atom_id res chain seq x y z
N MET A 1 1.02 16.95 -6.43
CA MET A 1 0.78 15.52 -6.28
C MET A 1 0.52 15.23 -4.82
N ARG A 2 -0.70 14.79 -4.56
CA ARG A 2 -1.07 14.16 -3.30
C ARG A 2 -1.01 12.66 -3.49
N LEU A 3 -0.30 11.94 -2.64
CA LEU A 3 -0.23 10.49 -2.72
C LEU A 3 -1.43 9.85 -2.02
N ARG A 4 -1.93 8.77 -2.57
CA ARG A 4 -2.81 7.84 -1.89
C ARG A 4 -2.08 6.51 -1.74
N LEU A 5 -1.96 6.04 -0.51
CA LEU A 5 -1.53 4.68 -0.20
C LEU A 5 -2.77 3.78 -0.30
N GLY A 6 -2.65 2.63 -0.92
CA GLY A 6 -3.77 1.69 -1.07
C GLY A 6 -3.39 0.55 -1.99
N SER A 7 -3.32 -0.65 -1.43
CA SER A 7 -3.12 -1.86 -2.20
C SER A 7 -4.42 -2.29 -2.88
N SER A 8 -4.30 -2.73 -4.13
CA SER A 8 -5.37 -3.35 -4.90
C SER A 8 -4.77 -4.41 -5.79
N TRP A 9 -5.57 -5.41 -6.18
CA TRP A 9 -5.08 -6.53 -6.97
C TRP A 9 -4.31 -6.07 -8.21
N GLN A 10 -3.08 -6.58 -8.34
CA GLN A 10 -2.23 -6.40 -9.51
C GLN A 10 -1.91 -4.93 -9.86
N CYS A 11 -1.95 -4.05 -8.86
CA CYS A 11 -1.58 -2.64 -8.97
C CYS A 11 -0.49 -2.30 -7.97
N TRP A 12 0.25 -1.21 -8.21
CA TRP A 12 1.15 -0.67 -7.21
C TRP A 12 0.39 -0.07 -6.02
N PRO A 13 0.97 -0.05 -4.81
CA PRO A 13 0.31 0.45 -3.60
C PRO A 13 0.22 1.98 -3.53
N LEU A 14 0.81 2.71 -4.48
CA LEU A 14 0.81 4.16 -4.52
C LEU A 14 0.03 4.68 -5.72
N TRP A 15 -0.70 5.76 -5.48
CA TRP A 15 -1.49 6.44 -6.50
C TRP A 15 -1.28 7.94 -6.38
N ASP A 16 -1.30 8.64 -7.51
CA ASP A 16 -1.53 10.08 -7.51
C ASP A 16 -3.04 10.31 -7.31
N ASP A 17 -3.41 10.87 -6.16
CA ASP A 17 -4.79 11.13 -5.78
C ASP A 17 -5.48 12.17 -6.69
N GLU A 18 -4.69 13.05 -7.31
CA GLU A 18 -5.21 14.12 -8.16
C GLU A 18 -5.48 13.63 -9.58
N THR A 19 -4.63 12.74 -10.10
CA THR A 19 -4.71 12.25 -11.50
C THR A 19 -5.23 10.82 -11.62
N VAL A 20 -5.35 10.10 -10.50
CA VAL A 20 -5.74 8.68 -10.42
C VAL A 20 -4.75 7.74 -11.14
N GLU A 21 -3.49 8.19 -11.29
CA GLU A 21 -2.42 7.37 -11.87
C GLU A 21 -1.89 6.36 -10.85
N ASN A 22 -1.67 5.10 -11.27
CA ASN A 22 -1.00 4.10 -10.46
C ASN A 22 0.52 4.28 -10.54
N LEU A 23 1.17 4.49 -9.40
CA LEU A 23 2.57 4.88 -9.32
C LEU A 23 3.42 3.71 -8.83
N ASP A 24 4.45 3.38 -9.60
CA ASP A 24 5.51 2.49 -9.13
C ASP A 24 6.29 3.18 -7.99
N PRO A 25 6.34 2.62 -6.76
CA PRO A 25 7.08 3.21 -5.65
C PRO A 25 8.57 3.45 -5.95
N ARG A 26 9.15 2.71 -6.90
CA ARG A 26 10.55 2.88 -7.33
C ARG A 26 10.74 4.10 -8.23
N ALA A 27 9.67 4.58 -8.86
CA ALA A 27 9.66 5.80 -9.66
C ALA A 27 9.33 7.05 -8.84
N VAL A 28 8.82 6.87 -7.62
CA VAL A 28 8.64 7.95 -6.64
C VAL A 28 9.97 8.16 -5.91
N SER A 29 10.46 9.39 -5.80
CA SER A 29 11.70 9.76 -5.10
C SER A 29 11.60 9.57 -3.58
N LEU A 30 11.43 8.33 -3.13
CA LEU A 30 11.27 7.93 -1.73
C LEU A 30 12.62 7.59 -1.09
N PRO A 31 12.74 7.70 0.24
CA PRO A 31 13.80 7.02 0.98
C PRO A 31 13.77 5.52 0.68
N ALA A 32 14.93 4.93 0.40
CA ALA A 32 15.03 3.54 -0.05
C ALA A 32 14.39 2.54 0.93
N GLU A 33 14.55 2.74 2.24
CA GLU A 33 13.94 1.89 3.27
C GLU A 33 12.41 1.98 3.27
N LEU A 34 11.85 3.18 3.06
CA LEU A 34 10.41 3.39 2.98
C LEU A 34 9.82 2.76 1.72
N MET A 35 10.51 2.89 0.58
CA MET A 35 10.14 2.22 -0.66
C MET A 35 10.08 0.70 -0.49
N VAL A 36 11.12 0.08 0.09
CA VAL A 36 11.15 -1.37 0.34
C VAL A 36 10.00 -1.79 1.25
N ARG A 37 9.76 -1.02 2.32
CA ARG A 37 8.67 -1.28 3.26
C ARG A 37 7.29 -1.22 2.61
N ILE A 38 7.07 -0.25 1.72
CA ILE A 38 5.83 -0.11 0.93
C ILE A 38 5.63 -1.33 0.03
N LEU A 39 6.69 -1.76 -0.67
CA LEU A 39 6.62 -2.93 -1.57
C LEU A 39 6.33 -4.21 -0.78
N GLN A 40 6.99 -4.44 0.35
CA GLN A 40 6.75 -5.61 1.19
C GLN A 40 5.34 -5.63 1.78
N TRP A 41 4.82 -4.47 2.16
CA TRP A 41 3.44 -4.33 2.63
C TRP A 41 2.41 -4.64 1.54
N ASP A 42 2.69 -4.24 0.30
CA ASP A 42 1.86 -4.58 -0.86
C ASP A 42 1.97 -6.06 -1.22
N ASP A 43 3.19 -6.62 -1.26
CA ASP A 43 3.43 -8.04 -1.53
C ASP A 43 2.60 -8.91 -0.57
N ALA A 44 2.56 -8.58 0.73
CA ALA A 44 1.76 -9.29 1.72
C ALA A 44 0.24 -9.21 1.44
N PHE A 45 -0.24 -8.16 0.78
CA PHE A 45 -1.62 -8.11 0.29
C PHE A 45 -1.77 -8.95 -0.98
N GLN A 46 -0.89 -8.80 -1.97
CA GLN A 46 -0.97 -9.56 -3.23
C GLN A 46 -0.88 -11.08 -2.99
N GLU A 47 -0.14 -11.53 -1.96
CA GLU A 47 -0.03 -12.94 -1.57
C GLU A 47 -1.35 -13.56 -1.08
N ILE A 48 -2.31 -12.76 -0.63
CA ILE A 48 -3.64 -13.27 -0.20
C ILE A 48 -4.60 -13.44 -1.38
N PHE A 49 -4.19 -13.02 -2.58
CA PHE A 49 -4.97 -13.19 -3.79
C PHE A 49 -4.98 -14.67 -4.18
N ASP A 50 -6.19 -15.23 -4.26
CA ASP A 50 -6.45 -16.58 -4.74
C ASP A 50 -6.92 -16.48 -6.20
N ASP A 51 -6.07 -16.90 -7.14
CA ASP A 51 -6.38 -16.86 -8.58
C ASP A 51 -7.50 -17.86 -8.95
N ASP A 52 -7.59 -18.97 -8.21
CA ASP A 52 -8.61 -20.01 -8.41
C ASP A 52 -9.97 -19.60 -7.81
N ASP A 53 -9.95 -18.81 -6.73
CA ASP A 53 -11.16 -18.25 -6.09
C ASP A 53 -11.00 -16.78 -5.65
N PRO A 54 -11.02 -15.82 -6.60
CA PRO A 54 -10.80 -14.40 -6.32
C PRO A 54 -11.80 -13.79 -5.34
N LEU A 55 -13.00 -14.37 -5.22
CA LEU A 55 -14.04 -13.88 -4.31
C LEU A 55 -13.75 -14.23 -2.85
N HIS A 56 -12.93 -15.26 -2.61
CA HIS A 56 -12.52 -15.68 -1.27
C HIS A 56 -11.05 -15.35 -0.97
N SER A 57 -10.41 -14.52 -1.80
CA SER A 57 -9.14 -13.88 -1.47
C SER A 57 -9.25 -13.13 -0.14
N GLY A 58 -8.29 -13.33 0.76
CA GLY A 58 -8.33 -12.72 2.07
C GLY A 58 -7.23 -13.18 3.01
N PHE A 59 -7.00 -12.37 4.03
CA PHE A 59 -5.98 -12.66 5.04
C PHE A 59 -6.26 -13.99 5.75
N PRO A 60 -5.22 -14.76 6.12
CA PRO A 60 -5.38 -16.06 6.77
C PRO A 60 -6.00 -15.97 8.17
N SER A 61 -6.02 -14.78 8.76
CA SER A 61 -6.68 -14.49 10.03
C SER A 61 -6.97 -13.00 10.18
N GLY A 62 -7.88 -12.65 11.09
CA GLY A 62 -8.12 -11.26 11.47
C GLY A 62 -6.91 -10.58 12.14
N GLU A 63 -6.02 -11.35 12.76
CA GLU A 63 -4.76 -10.81 13.32
C GLU A 63 -3.79 -10.42 12.20
N ALA A 64 -3.66 -11.25 11.15
CA ALA A 64 -2.85 -10.94 9.98
C ALA A 64 -3.37 -9.69 9.26
N GLU A 65 -4.68 -9.56 9.09
CA GLU A 65 -5.30 -8.33 8.54
C GLU A 65 -5.03 -7.11 9.43
N ALA A 66 -5.22 -7.24 10.75
CA ALA A 66 -5.01 -6.14 11.68
C ALA A 66 -3.55 -5.65 11.68
N GLU A 67 -2.60 -6.57 11.58
CA GLU A 67 -1.18 -6.28 11.47
C GLU A 67 -0.84 -5.59 10.15
N TRP A 68 -1.38 -6.07 9.02
CA TRP A 68 -1.24 -5.42 7.73
C TRP A 68 -1.79 -3.99 7.74
N ARG A 69 -2.97 -3.77 8.32
CA ARG A 69 -3.56 -2.42 8.48
C ARG A 69 -2.72 -1.53 9.37
N ARG A 70 -2.15 -2.09 10.45
CA ARG A 70 -1.25 -1.36 11.36
C ARG A 70 -0.01 -0.91 10.63
N GLU A 71 0.57 -1.78 9.83
CA GLU A 71 1.75 -1.48 9.03
C GLU A 71 1.48 -0.39 7.98
N GLY A 72 0.34 -0.45 7.29
CA GLY A 72 -0.10 0.61 6.36
C GLY A 72 -0.21 1.98 7.02
N ARG A 73 -0.71 2.05 8.26
CA ARG A 73 -0.73 3.31 9.04
C ARG A 73 0.68 3.83 9.35
N VAL A 74 1.60 2.96 9.74
CA VAL A 74 2.99 3.38 10.02
C VAL A 74 3.69 3.87 8.74
N ILE A 75 3.42 3.23 7.59
CA ILE A 75 3.92 3.68 6.29
C ILE A 75 3.35 5.06 5.94
N ALA A 76 2.05 5.28 6.15
CA ALA A 76 1.42 6.57 5.91
C ALA A 76 2.06 7.69 6.76
N ASP A 77 2.28 7.43 8.06
CA ASP A 77 2.97 8.36 8.94
C ASP A 77 4.40 8.66 8.46
N ALA A 78 5.12 7.65 7.96
CA ALA A 78 6.47 7.82 7.41
C ALA A 78 6.49 8.63 6.10
N LEU A 79 5.50 8.47 5.23
CA LEU A 79 5.33 9.30 4.02
C LEU A 79 5.09 10.77 4.38
N LEU A 80 4.21 11.04 5.37
CA LEU A 80 3.99 12.39 5.88
C LEU A 80 5.27 12.99 6.47
N ALA A 81 6.02 12.21 7.27
CA ALA A 81 7.29 12.64 7.84
C ALA A 81 8.38 12.92 6.79
N ALA A 82 8.32 12.24 5.64
CA ALA A 82 9.18 12.47 4.48
C ALA A 82 8.75 13.69 3.64
N GLY A 83 7.66 14.38 4.01
CA GLY A 83 7.19 15.61 3.39
C GLY A 83 6.18 15.43 2.26
N PHE A 84 5.62 14.23 2.08
CA PHE A 84 4.55 14.01 1.11
C PHE A 84 3.20 14.46 1.68
N GLU A 85 2.32 14.94 0.82
CA GLU A 85 0.90 15.09 1.14
C GLU A 85 0.18 13.77 0.91
N LEU A 86 -0.64 13.33 1.85
CA LEU A 86 -1.46 12.12 1.73
C LEU A 86 -2.96 12.40 1.63
N ALA A 87 -3.64 11.65 0.78
CA ALA A 87 -5.09 11.53 0.80
C ALA A 87 -5.57 10.81 2.08
N PRO A 88 -6.83 11.03 2.52
CA PRO A 88 -7.41 10.27 3.62
C PRO A 88 -7.33 8.77 3.34
N HIS A 89 -6.78 8.02 4.30
CA HIS A 89 -6.52 6.60 4.16
C HIS A 89 -7.80 5.76 4.27
N GLN A 90 -7.89 4.73 3.44
CA GLN A 90 -8.88 3.66 3.54
C GLN A 90 -8.14 2.33 3.39
N PHE A 91 -7.57 1.81 4.48
CA PHE A 91 -6.99 0.47 4.52
C PHE A 91 -7.39 -0.26 5.77
#